data_AF-A0A1G5EDK4-F1
#
_entry.id   AF-A0A1G5EDK4-F1
#
_cell.length_a   1.000
_cell.length_b   1.000
_cell.length_c   1.000
_cell.angle_alpha   90.00
_cell.angle_beta   90.00
_cell.angle_gamma   90.00
#
_symmetry.space_group_name_H-M   'P 1'
#
loop_
_entity.id
_entity.type
_entity.pdbx_description
1 polymer ?
#
loop_
_entity_poly.entity_id
_entity_poly.type
_entity_poly.pdbx_seq_one_letter_code
_entity_poly.pdbx_strand_id
1 'polypeptide(L)'
;MERAITGFDVDGEGDPIAILSCGHPQHVRHNPPFINRPWVADEQGRNSMLGQILSCVRCEKFELPNDFIAYKRTPEFTEESVPAALRKDHSTKAGVWAKINVMEGKLRYRVPAFGVEMELSQDKIGIVVPEVLHNVEPLGSVRFFVEFYRAPDKEE
;
A
#
# COMPACT_ATOMS: atom_id res chain seq x y z
N MET A 1 -5.23 4.52 -7.83
CA MET A 1 -6.02 3.83 -6.78
C MET A 1 -6.55 4.89 -5.84
N GLU A 2 -7.84 4.89 -5.57
CA GLU A 2 -8.53 5.93 -4.81
C GLU A 2 -8.31 5.77 -3.31
N ARG A 3 -7.88 6.85 -2.64
CA ARG A 3 -7.60 6.89 -1.20
C ARG A 3 -8.12 8.18 -0.58
N ALA A 4 -8.75 8.06 0.58
CA ALA A 4 -9.24 9.21 1.32
C ALA A 4 -8.09 9.99 1.96
N ILE A 5 -8.20 11.30 2.03
CA ILE A 5 -7.30 12.15 2.82
C ILE A 5 -7.61 11.92 4.31
N THR A 6 -6.58 11.59 5.09
CA THR A 6 -6.68 11.38 6.54
C THR A 6 -5.96 12.45 7.35
N GLY A 7 -5.16 13.30 6.70
CA GLY A 7 -4.44 14.38 7.36
C GLY A 7 -3.66 15.25 6.39
N PHE A 8 -2.98 16.24 6.94
CA PHE A 8 -2.10 17.14 6.20
C PHE A 8 -0.80 17.35 6.96
N ASP A 9 0.25 17.61 6.21
CA ASP A 9 1.56 17.99 6.72
C ASP A 9 2.22 18.94 5.72
N VAL A 10 3.46 19.33 5.98
CA VAL A 10 4.33 20.03 5.04
C VAL A 10 5.59 19.21 4.80
N ASP A 11 6.12 19.24 3.58
CA ASP A 11 7.42 18.65 3.31
C ASP A 11 8.57 19.54 3.84
N GLY A 12 9.82 19.10 3.63
CA GLY A 12 11.01 19.84 4.07
C GLY A 12 11.21 21.20 3.41
N GLU A 13 10.49 21.50 2.33
CA GLU A 13 10.49 22.81 1.64
C GLU A 13 9.32 23.70 2.10
N GLY A 14 8.46 23.20 3.00
CA GLY A 14 7.26 23.87 3.48
C GLY A 14 6.05 23.70 2.55
N ASP A 15 6.14 22.82 1.55
CA ASP A 15 5.06 22.60 0.61
C ASP A 15 4.00 21.64 1.18
N PRO A 16 2.70 21.94 1.03
CA PRO A 16 1.64 21.17 1.65
C PRO A 16 1.48 19.78 1.02
N ILE A 17 1.41 18.77 1.89
CA ILE A 17 1.15 17.37 1.55
C ILE A 17 -0.14 16.89 2.24
N ALA A 18 -0.97 16.15 1.52
CA ALA A 18 -2.05 15.36 2.10
C ALA A 18 -1.52 13.97 2.45
N ILE A 19 -1.84 13.50 3.66
CA ILE A 19 -1.61 12.11 4.06
C ILE A 19 -2.86 11.33 3.70
N LEU A 20 -2.69 10.27 2.90
CA LEU A 20 -3.78 9.43 2.44
C LEU A 20 -4.00 8.23 3.38
N SER A 21 -5.18 7.60 3.30
CA SER A 21 -5.54 6.42 4.11
C SER A 21 -4.62 5.21 3.90
N CYS A 22 -3.88 5.16 2.79
CA CYS A 22 -2.84 4.17 2.56
C CYS A 22 -1.50 4.49 3.24
N GLY A 23 -1.36 5.66 3.86
CA GLY A 23 -0.14 6.14 4.50
C GLY A 23 0.80 6.94 3.58
N HIS A 24 0.54 7.01 2.28
CA HIS A 24 1.38 7.81 1.39
C HIS A 24 1.11 9.31 1.54
N PRO A 25 2.17 10.13 1.55
CA PRO A 25 2.05 11.57 1.34
C PRO A 25 1.84 11.88 -0.14
N GLN A 26 0.98 12.85 -0.43
CA GLN A 26 0.74 13.37 -1.78
C GLN A 26 0.76 14.90 -1.76
N HIS A 27 1.61 15.51 -2.59
CA HIS A 27 1.63 16.96 -2.74
C HIS A 27 0.29 17.49 -3.24
N VAL A 28 -0.17 18.57 -2.60
CA VAL A 28 -1.45 19.21 -2.94
C VAL A 28 -1.31 20.68 -3.33
N ARG A 29 -0.09 21.14 -3.62
CA ARG A 29 0.28 22.55 -3.93
C ARG A 29 -0.74 23.29 -4.82
N HIS A 30 -1.00 24.55 -4.47
CA HIS A 30 -1.89 25.48 -5.19
C HIS A 30 -1.14 26.58 -5.98
N ASN A 31 0.19 26.71 -5.83
CA ASN A 31 1.00 27.69 -6.57
C ASN A 31 1.07 27.35 -8.06
N PRO A 32 0.92 28.36 -8.95
CA PRO A 32 0.19 28.27 -10.22
C PRO A 32 0.39 26.93 -10.95
N PRO A 33 -0.56 25.96 -10.81
CA PRO A 33 -0.39 24.65 -11.38
C PRO A 33 -1.58 24.23 -12.26
N PHE A 34 -1.39 23.13 -12.97
CA PHE A 34 -2.35 22.47 -13.84
C PHE A 34 -3.65 21.98 -13.13
N ILE A 35 -3.82 22.19 -11.81
CA ILE A 35 -5.04 21.85 -11.03
C ILE A 35 -5.26 22.89 -9.93
N ASN A 36 -6.44 23.54 -9.91
CA ASN A 36 -6.79 24.55 -8.89
C ASN A 36 -7.24 23.88 -7.57
N ARG A 37 -6.59 24.22 -6.44
CA ARG A 37 -6.82 23.65 -5.11
C ARG A 37 -6.76 24.74 -4.02
N PRO A 38 -7.71 25.68 -4.01
CA PRO A 38 -7.65 26.87 -3.16
C PRO A 38 -7.78 26.53 -1.66
N TRP A 39 -8.44 25.41 -1.36
CA TRP A 39 -8.61 24.88 0.00
C TRP A 39 -7.30 24.52 0.72
N VAL A 40 -6.17 24.47 0.01
CA VAL A 40 -4.86 24.14 0.57
C VAL A 40 -4.25 25.33 1.34
N ALA A 41 -4.72 26.55 1.04
CA ALA A 41 -4.10 27.79 1.50
C ALA A 41 -4.14 27.99 3.03
N ASP A 42 -5.14 27.44 3.71
CA ASP A 42 -5.30 27.57 5.15
C ASP A 42 -5.69 26.26 5.83
N GLU A 43 -5.64 26.22 7.16
CA GLU A 43 -6.00 25.04 7.94
C GLU A 43 -7.48 24.67 7.83
N GLN A 44 -8.37 25.66 7.78
CA GLN A 44 -9.82 25.43 7.70
C GLN A 44 -10.20 24.71 6.40
N GLY A 45 -9.67 25.19 5.27
CA GLY A 45 -9.83 24.58 3.96
C GLY A 45 -9.26 23.18 3.92
N ARG A 46 -8.05 22.95 4.48
CA ARG A 46 -7.48 21.61 4.58
C ARG A 46 -8.38 20.67 5.39
N ASN A 47 -8.83 21.10 6.57
CA ASN A 47 -9.72 20.30 7.41
C ASN A 47 -11.06 19.98 6.73
N SER A 48 -11.59 20.88 5.89
CA SER A 48 -12.81 20.63 5.10
C SER A 48 -12.64 19.53 4.04
N MET A 49 -11.41 19.18 3.70
CA MET A 49 -11.07 18.17 2.69
C MET A 49 -10.71 16.80 3.30
N LEU A 50 -10.74 16.64 4.62
CA LEU A 50 -10.61 15.32 5.23
C LEU A 50 -11.70 14.38 4.70
N GLY A 51 -11.33 13.14 4.37
CA GLY A 51 -12.22 12.16 3.75
C GLY A 51 -12.35 12.29 2.22
N GLN A 52 -11.90 13.39 1.62
CA GLN A 52 -11.92 13.55 0.16
C GLN A 52 -11.03 12.52 -0.52
N ILE A 53 -11.46 12.02 -1.67
CA ILE A 53 -10.78 10.96 -2.40
C ILE A 53 -9.75 11.55 -3.36
N LEU A 54 -8.52 11.06 -3.29
CA LEU A 54 -7.45 11.36 -4.24
C LEU A 54 -6.93 10.06 -4.88
N SER A 55 -6.46 10.15 -6.13
CA SER A 55 -5.75 9.03 -6.76
C SER A 55 -4.30 8.97 -6.26
N CYS A 56 -3.96 7.87 -5.59
CA CYS A 56 -2.62 7.57 -5.12
C CYS A 56 -1.83 6.78 -6.18
N VAL A 57 -0.91 7.46 -6.86
CA VAL A 57 -0.03 6.86 -7.90
C VAL A 57 0.93 5.83 -7.31
N ARG A 58 1.38 6.01 -6.07
CA ARG A 58 2.29 5.08 -5.39
C ARG A 58 1.61 3.73 -5.11
N CYS A 59 0.33 3.74 -4.74
CA CYS A 59 -0.46 2.50 -4.66
C CYS A 59 -0.61 1.80 -6.01
N GLU A 60 -0.80 2.55 -7.11
CA GLU A 60 -0.89 1.97 -8.47
C GLU A 60 0.40 1.31 -8.91
N LYS A 61 1.54 1.84 -8.44
CA LYS A 61 2.86 1.27 -8.65
C LYS A 61 3.24 0.17 -7.65
N PHE A 62 2.32 -0.20 -6.75
CA PHE A 62 2.59 -1.17 -5.68
C PHE A 62 3.80 -0.78 -4.83
N GLU A 63 3.98 0.51 -4.56
CA GLU A 63 5.03 1.01 -3.66
C GLU A 63 4.51 0.99 -2.21
N LEU A 64 5.32 0.53 -1.27
CA LEU A 64 5.04 0.58 0.17
C LEU A 64 5.62 1.89 0.73
N PRO A 65 4.92 2.60 1.64
CA PRO A 65 5.46 3.83 2.24
C PRO A 65 6.81 3.60 2.95
N ASN A 66 7.80 4.44 2.66
CA ASN A 66 9.18 4.20 3.11
C ASN A 66 9.32 4.11 4.64
N ASP A 67 8.49 4.84 5.38
CA ASP A 67 8.60 4.96 6.83
C ASP A 67 7.84 3.87 7.59
N PHE A 68 7.16 2.95 6.88
CA PHE A 68 6.42 1.88 7.52
C PHE A 68 7.36 0.77 8.01
N ILE A 69 7.09 0.27 9.21
CA ILE A 69 7.90 -0.74 9.89
C ILE A 69 7.24 -2.11 9.84
N ALA A 70 8.05 -3.15 9.69
CA ALA A 70 7.59 -4.54 9.82
C ALA A 70 7.25 -4.82 11.29
N TYR A 71 6.07 -5.40 11.55
CA TYR A 71 5.62 -5.72 12.91
C TYR A 71 5.21 -7.19 13.09
N LYS A 72 5.02 -7.92 12.00
CA LYS A 72 4.63 -9.34 12.03
C LYS A 72 5.12 -10.06 10.78
N ARG A 73 5.53 -11.31 10.95
CA ARG A 73 5.90 -12.22 9.86
C ARG A 73 5.18 -13.56 10.04
N THR A 74 4.75 -14.18 8.95
CA THR A 74 4.20 -15.55 8.98
C THR A 74 5.32 -16.59 9.02
N PRO A 75 5.04 -17.84 9.44
CA PRO A 75 5.87 -18.97 9.05
C PRO A 75 6.03 -19.06 7.53
N GLU A 76 7.03 -19.83 7.10
CA GLU A 76 7.20 -20.16 5.69
C GLU A 76 6.09 -21.11 5.24
N PHE A 77 5.56 -20.84 4.05
CA PHE A 77 4.61 -21.68 3.35
C PHE A 77 5.29 -22.39 2.20
N THR A 78 4.78 -23.58 1.91
CA THR A 78 5.09 -24.41 0.76
C THR A 78 3.84 -24.61 -0.09
N GLU A 79 3.98 -25.17 -1.29
CA GLU A 79 2.84 -25.51 -2.16
C GLU A 79 1.77 -26.37 -1.45
N GLU A 80 2.18 -27.17 -0.47
CA GLU A 80 1.31 -28.04 0.33
C GLU A 80 0.70 -27.32 1.54
N SER A 81 1.42 -26.37 2.14
CA SER A 81 1.03 -25.72 3.39
C SER A 81 0.40 -24.34 3.22
N VAL A 82 0.34 -23.79 2.00
CA VAL A 82 -0.36 -22.52 1.73
C VAL A 82 -1.83 -22.59 2.18
N PRO A 83 -2.24 -21.72 3.12
CA PRO A 83 -3.62 -21.66 3.57
C PRO A 83 -4.58 -21.36 2.42
N ALA A 84 -5.72 -22.06 2.39
CA ALA A 84 -6.74 -21.83 1.36
C ALA A 84 -7.23 -20.37 1.32
N ALA A 85 -7.17 -19.65 2.44
CA ALA A 85 -7.51 -18.24 2.52
C ALA A 85 -6.60 -17.35 1.64
N LEU A 86 -5.29 -17.66 1.55
CA LEU A 86 -4.36 -16.89 0.71
C LEU A 86 -4.56 -17.18 -0.79
N ARG A 87 -5.11 -18.35 -1.13
CA ARG A 87 -5.45 -18.75 -2.51
C ARG A 87 -6.76 -18.17 -3.01
N LYS A 88 -7.57 -17.59 -2.13
CA LYS A 88 -8.82 -16.90 -2.46
C LYS A 88 -8.62 -15.39 -2.34
N ASP A 89 -9.53 -14.65 -2.96
CA ASP A 89 -9.55 -13.19 -2.83
C ASP A 89 -9.71 -12.80 -1.36
N HIS A 90 -8.74 -12.03 -0.87
CA HIS A 90 -8.74 -11.45 0.46
C HIS A 90 -7.99 -10.13 0.43
N SER A 91 -8.06 -9.36 1.52
CA SER A 91 -7.34 -8.10 1.66
C SER A 91 -6.76 -7.97 3.06
N THR A 92 -5.74 -7.13 3.19
CA THR A 92 -5.34 -6.60 4.49
C THR A 92 -6.29 -5.47 4.92
N LYS A 93 -6.29 -5.15 6.21
CA LYS A 93 -7.07 -4.04 6.78
C LYS A 93 -6.50 -2.69 6.33
N ALA A 94 -7.28 -1.62 6.50
CA ALA A 94 -6.80 -0.24 6.35
C ALA A 94 -5.48 -0.02 7.13
N GLY A 95 -4.54 0.68 6.50
CA GLY A 95 -3.22 0.96 7.07
C GLY A 95 -2.27 -0.25 7.22
N VAL A 96 -2.69 -1.46 6.83
CA VAL A 96 -1.85 -2.67 6.91
C VAL A 96 -1.36 -3.05 5.52
N TRP A 97 -0.06 -2.91 5.30
CA TRP A 97 0.63 -3.36 4.09
C TRP A 97 1.22 -4.75 4.32
N ALA A 98 1.53 -5.46 3.23
CA ALA A 98 2.36 -6.65 3.33
C ALA A 98 3.37 -6.78 2.18
N LYS A 99 4.47 -7.48 2.46
CA LYS A 99 5.42 -7.97 1.45
C LYS A 99 5.33 -9.48 1.39
N ILE A 100 5.21 -10.01 0.17
CA ILE A 100 5.28 -11.44 -0.12
C ILE A 100 6.71 -11.70 -0.61
N ASN A 101 7.48 -12.42 0.20
CA ASN A 101 8.88 -12.72 -0.06
C ASN A 101 9.02 -14.19 -0.44
N VAL A 102 9.41 -14.46 -1.68
CA VAL A 102 9.68 -15.82 -2.16
C VAL A 102 11.13 -16.17 -1.87
N MET A 103 11.33 -17.24 -1.10
CA MET A 103 12.63 -17.79 -0.76
C MET A 103 13.12 -18.77 -1.82
N GLU A 104 12.22 -19.55 -2.42
CA GLU A 104 12.54 -20.51 -3.49
C GLU A 104 11.32 -20.71 -4.38
N GLY A 105 11.57 -21.06 -5.66
CA GLY A 105 10.50 -21.31 -6.62
C GLY A 105 9.79 -20.04 -7.07
N LYS A 106 8.52 -20.19 -7.44
CA LYS A 106 7.71 -19.12 -8.03
C LYS A 106 6.30 -19.11 -7.49
N LEU A 107 5.74 -17.90 -7.33
CA LEU A 107 4.39 -17.68 -6.86
C LEU A 107 3.68 -16.70 -7.79
N ARG A 108 2.50 -17.08 -8.30
CA ARG A 108 1.64 -16.13 -9.01
C ARG A 108 0.91 -15.28 -7.98
N TYR A 109 0.99 -13.97 -8.10
CA TYR A 109 0.25 -13.00 -7.32
C TYR A 109 -0.72 -12.25 -8.25
N ARG A 110 -1.99 -12.15 -7.85
CA ARG A 110 -3.05 -11.52 -8.64
C ARG A 110 -3.76 -10.44 -7.86
N VAL A 111 -4.14 -9.38 -8.57
CA VAL A 111 -5.00 -8.31 -8.08
C VAL A 111 -6.14 -8.13 -9.09
N PRO A 112 -7.22 -8.93 -8.97
CA PRO A 112 -8.22 -9.08 -10.03
C PRO A 112 -8.88 -7.77 -10.45
N ALA A 113 -9.21 -6.89 -9.49
CA ALA A 113 -9.88 -5.62 -9.74
C ALA A 113 -9.09 -4.68 -10.68
N PHE A 114 -7.77 -4.86 -10.79
CA PHE A 114 -6.90 -4.04 -11.63
C PHE A 114 -6.28 -4.84 -12.79
N GLY A 115 -6.68 -6.09 -12.99
CA GLY A 115 -6.10 -6.96 -14.04
C GLY A 115 -4.60 -7.20 -13.88
N VAL A 116 -4.05 -7.02 -12.67
CA VAL A 116 -2.62 -7.20 -12.40
C VAL A 116 -2.36 -8.66 -12.08
N GLU A 117 -1.43 -9.26 -12.81
CA GLU A 117 -0.86 -10.58 -12.51
C GLU A 117 0.67 -10.46 -12.55
N MET A 118 1.32 -10.96 -11.50
CA MET A 118 2.77 -10.94 -11.35
C MET A 118 3.27 -12.31 -10.93
N GLU A 119 4.29 -12.80 -11.61
CA GLU A 119 5.12 -13.89 -11.09
C GLU A 119 6.13 -13.30 -10.10
N LEU A 120 6.11 -13.81 -8.87
CA LEU A 120 7.03 -13.47 -7.80
C LEU A 120 8.12 -14.53 -7.69
N SER A 121 9.31 -14.11 -7.31
CA SER A 121 10.52 -14.92 -7.13
C SER A 121 11.43 -14.27 -6.08
N GLN A 122 12.62 -14.84 -5.85
CA GLN A 122 13.62 -14.25 -4.95
C GLN A 122 14.00 -12.80 -5.33
N ASP A 123 14.00 -12.49 -6.63
CA ASP A 123 14.36 -11.16 -7.14
C ASP A 123 13.16 -10.23 -7.31
N LYS A 124 11.93 -10.74 -7.16
CA LYS A 124 10.70 -10.00 -7.39
C LYS A 124 9.69 -10.23 -6.27
N ILE A 125 9.69 -9.30 -5.33
CA ILE A 125 8.76 -9.28 -4.20
C ILE A 125 7.36 -8.83 -4.62
N GLY A 126 6.34 -9.36 -3.95
CA GLY A 126 4.96 -8.88 -4.09
C GLY A 126 4.65 -7.85 -3.02
N ILE A 127 4.13 -6.67 -3.40
CA ILE A 127 3.63 -5.69 -2.44
C ILE A 127 2.11 -5.77 -2.40
N VAL A 128 1.57 -5.96 -1.21
CA VAL A 128 0.13 -6.00 -0.94
C VAL A 128 -0.32 -4.62 -0.47
N VAL A 129 -1.20 -4.01 -1.27
CA VAL A 129 -1.80 -2.72 -0.98
C VAL A 129 -3.00 -2.89 -0.02
N PRO A 130 -3.13 -2.07 1.04
CA PRO A 130 -4.26 -2.13 1.98
C PRO A 130 -5.62 -2.12 1.29
N GLU A 131 -6.55 -2.93 1.78
CA GLU A 131 -7.96 -2.97 1.35
C GLU A 131 -8.18 -3.35 -0.13
N VAL A 132 -7.13 -3.80 -0.81
CA VAL A 132 -7.20 -4.28 -2.19
C VAL A 132 -7.28 -5.80 -2.19
N LEU A 133 -8.31 -6.35 -2.85
CA LEU A 133 -8.46 -7.79 -3.00
C LEU A 133 -7.35 -8.38 -3.86
N HIS A 134 -6.71 -9.42 -3.35
CA HIS A 134 -5.64 -10.14 -4.02
C HIS A 134 -5.65 -11.61 -3.61
N ASN A 135 -4.92 -12.42 -4.37
CA ASN A 135 -4.70 -13.83 -4.06
C ASN A 135 -3.34 -14.30 -4.58
N VAL A 136 -2.89 -15.45 -4.10
CA VAL A 136 -1.65 -16.10 -4.56
C VAL A 136 -1.88 -17.55 -4.98
N GLU A 137 -1.07 -18.03 -5.91
CA GLU A 137 -1.11 -19.40 -6.42
C GLU A 137 0.33 -19.92 -6.62
N PRO A 138 0.73 -21.02 -5.95
CA PRO A 138 2.01 -21.68 -6.22
C PRO A 138 2.14 -22.11 -7.69
N LEU A 139 3.29 -21.83 -8.31
CA LEU A 139 3.61 -22.25 -9.67
C LEU A 139 4.57 -23.45 -9.66
N GLY A 140 4.19 -24.50 -8.95
CA GLY A 140 5.06 -25.64 -8.59
C GLY A 140 5.61 -25.50 -7.18
N SER A 141 6.75 -26.16 -6.91
CA SER A 141 7.39 -26.08 -5.59
C SER A 141 7.83 -24.67 -5.28
N VAL A 142 7.50 -24.22 -4.06
CA VAL A 142 7.73 -22.84 -3.63
C VAL A 142 8.02 -22.81 -2.14
N ARG A 143 8.84 -21.87 -1.70
CA ARG A 143 8.95 -21.47 -0.29
C ARG A 143 8.80 -19.98 -0.20
N PHE A 144 7.87 -19.48 0.60
CA PHE A 144 7.68 -18.03 0.76
C PHE A 144 7.08 -17.69 2.11
N PHE A 145 7.14 -16.43 2.50
CA PHE A 145 6.45 -15.92 3.69
C PHE A 145 5.84 -14.54 3.41
N VAL A 146 4.94 -14.12 4.29
CA VAL A 146 4.33 -12.80 4.25
C VAL A 146 4.77 -12.00 5.47
N GLU A 147 5.23 -10.78 5.24
CA GLU A 147 5.62 -9.83 6.28
C GLU A 147 4.69 -8.62 6.25
N PHE A 148 4.18 -8.21 7.40
CA PHE A 148 3.19 -7.15 7.54
C PHE A 148 3.82 -5.88 8.07
N TYR A 149 3.39 -4.77 7.48
CA TYR A 149 3.92 -3.44 7.72
C TYR A 149 2.80 -2.48 8.11
N ARG A 150 3.10 -1.55 9.00
CA ARG A 150 2.21 -0.46 9.41
C ARG A 150 3.02 0.80 9.68
N ALA A 151 2.35 1.95 9.77
CA ALA A 151 2.99 3.18 10.24
C ALA A 151 3.59 2.95 11.63
N PRO A 152 4.76 3.56 11.94
CA PRO A 152 5.30 3.51 13.28
C PRO A 152 4.30 4.12 14.27
N ASP A 153 4.29 3.61 15.49
CA ASP A 153 3.51 4.23 16.56
C ASP A 153 4.04 5.67 16.74
N LYS A 154 3.14 6.66 16.81
CA LYS A 154 3.57 8.04 17.09
C LYS A 154 4.13 8.04 18.51
N GLU A 155 5.38 8.46 18.70
CA GLU A 155 5.88 8.77 20.04
C GLU A 155 4.94 9.83 20.65
N GLU A 156 4.32 9.50 21.78
CA GLU A 156 3.41 10.36 22.57
C GLU A 156 4.16 11.54 23.20
#